data_AF-A0A6Y0YLA4-F1
#
_entry.id   AF-A0A6Y0YLA4-F1
#
_cell.length_a   1.000
_cell.length_b   1.000
_cell.length_c   1.000
_cell.angle_alpha   90.00
_cell.angle_beta   90.00
_cell.angle_gamma   90.00
#
_symmetry.space_group_name_H-M   'P 1'
#
loop_
_entity.id
_entity.type
_entity.pdbx_description
1 polymer ?
#
loop_
_entity_poly.entity_id
_entity_poly.type
_entity_poly.pdbx_seq_one_letter_code
_entity_poly.pdbx_strand_id
1 'polypeptide(L)'
;LKIDRTFIDTIDTSSDDVPVLDTIITLSQRLGLNVVAEGVSTQHQLRYILSHGVGFVQGFLYARPMEANDFMSWLGKSAQRQNGLLKGENESASGLVAE
;
A
#
# COMPACT_ATOMS: atom_id res chain seq x y z
N LEU A 1 1.84 -12.61 -3.06
CA LEU A 1 3.30 -12.40 -2.91
C LEU A 1 3.52 -11.21 -2.00
N LYS A 2 4.38 -11.32 -0.99
CA LYS A 2 4.80 -10.14 -0.24
C LYS A 2 6.17 -9.70 -0.75
N ILE A 3 6.32 -8.41 -1.03
CA ILE A 3 7.60 -7.79 -1.38
C ILE A 3 8.19 -7.27 -0.07
N ASP A 4 9.32 -7.85 0.32
CA ASP A 4 10.01 -7.47 1.55
C ASP A 4 10.43 -6.00 1.53
N ARG A 5 10.46 -5.39 2.73
CA ARG A 5 10.83 -3.99 2.93
C ARG A 5 12.17 -3.62 2.30
N THR A 6 13.14 -4.52 2.29
CA THR A 6 14.47 -4.26 1.71
C THR A 6 14.41 -3.81 0.25
N PHE A 7 13.43 -4.28 -0.53
CA PHE A 7 13.20 -3.82 -1.91
C PHE A 7 12.40 -2.52 -1.98
N ILE A 8 11.51 -2.26 -1.02
CA ILE A 8 10.77 -1.00 -0.94
C ILE A 8 11.69 0.16 -0.54
N ASP A 9 12.67 -0.11 0.32
CA ASP A 9 13.68 0.85 0.76
C ASP A 9 14.66 1.25 -0.36
N THR A 10 14.66 0.58 -1.52
CA THR A 10 15.45 1.02 -2.69
C THR A 10 14.80 2.16 -3.48
N ILE A 11 13.50 2.44 -3.25
CA ILE A 11 12.81 3.57 -3.89
C ILE A 11 13.32 4.87 -3.25
N ASP A 12 14.19 5.58 -3.97
CA ASP A 12 14.79 6.83 -3.52
C ASP A 12 14.22 8.04 -4.28
N THR A 13 14.30 9.21 -3.65
CA THR A 13 13.90 10.48 -4.24
C THR A 13 14.85 11.01 -5.32
N SER A 14 16.08 10.49 -5.39
CA SER A 14 17.10 10.93 -6.35
C SER A 14 17.00 10.20 -7.70
N SER A 15 16.47 8.98 -7.71
CA SER A 15 16.26 8.15 -8.90
C SER A 15 15.28 7.02 -8.57
N ASP A 16 14.27 6.85 -9.41
CA ASP A 16 13.33 5.72 -9.34
C ASP A 16 13.82 4.49 -10.14
N ASP A 17 15.12 4.41 -10.46
CA ASP A 17 15.72 3.25 -11.12
C ASP A 17 15.94 2.10 -10.12
N VAL A 18 14.97 1.19 -10.02
CA VAL A 18 14.95 0.07 -9.05
C VAL A 18 14.70 -1.27 -9.75
N PRO A 19 15.61 -1.72 -10.64
CA PRO A 19 15.35 -2.79 -11.60
C PRO A 19 14.98 -4.14 -10.97
N VAL A 20 15.47 -4.41 -9.75
CA VAL A 20 15.13 -5.64 -9.02
C VAL A 20 13.68 -5.61 -8.55
N LEU A 21 13.23 -4.48 -7.99
CA LEU A 21 11.83 -4.30 -7.59
C LEU A 21 10.90 -4.38 -8.81
N ASP A 22 11.25 -3.70 -9.90
CA ASP A 22 10.50 -3.75 -11.16
C ASP A 22 10.35 -5.16 -11.70
N THR A 23 11.42 -5.95 -11.63
CA THR A 23 11.42 -7.35 -12.07
C THR A 23 10.50 -8.19 -11.20
N ILE A 24 10.53 -8.02 -9.88
CA ILE A 24 9.65 -8.72 -8.94
C ILE A 24 8.17 -8.38 -9.23
N ILE A 25 7.85 -7.10 -9.40
CA ILE A 25 6.49 -6.65 -9.72
C ILE A 25 6.04 -7.25 -11.06
N THR A 26 6.85 -7.12 -12.11
CA THR A 26 6.55 -7.67 -13.44
C THR A 26 6.32 -9.19 -13.40
N LEU A 27 7.17 -9.93 -12.69
CA LEU A 27 7.01 -11.37 -12.54
C LEU A 27 5.70 -11.71 -11.82
N SER A 28 5.39 -11.01 -10.73
CA SER A 28 4.18 -11.26 -9.95
C SER A 28 2.90 -11.02 -10.77
N GLN A 29 2.88 -9.98 -11.62
CA GLN A 29 1.79 -9.71 -12.54
C GLN A 29 1.63 -10.80 -13.59
N ARG A 30 2.74 -11.27 -14.19
CA ARG A 30 2.74 -12.38 -15.16
C ARG A 30 2.22 -13.69 -14.57
N LEU A 31 2.45 -13.90 -13.28
CA LEU A 31 1.95 -15.06 -12.54
C LEU A 31 0.51 -14.86 -12.00
N GLY A 32 -0.11 -13.69 -12.19
CA GLY A 32 -1.45 -13.39 -11.70
C GLY A 32 -1.56 -13.36 -10.18
N LEU A 33 -0.49 -12.98 -9.48
CA LEU A 33 -0.45 -12.98 -8.02
C LEU A 33 -0.89 -11.63 -7.46
N ASN A 34 -1.70 -11.65 -6.40
CA ASN A 34 -1.91 -10.46 -5.56
C ASN A 34 -0.62 -10.12 -4.82
N VAL A 35 -0.24 -8.85 -4.81
CA VAL A 35 1.03 -8.37 -4.25
C VAL A 35 0.78 -7.44 -3.07
N VAL A 36 1.50 -7.67 -1.97
CA VAL A 36 1.57 -6.77 -0.82
C VAL A 36 2.97 -6.17 -0.74
N ALA A 37 3.09 -4.85 -0.78
CA ALA A 37 4.35 -4.15 -0.50
C ALA A 37 4.53 -3.93 1.01
N GLU A 38 5.62 -4.45 1.59
CA GLU A 38 5.90 -4.32 3.03
C GLU A 38 6.86 -3.17 3.33
N GLY A 39 6.66 -2.50 4.46
CA GLY A 39 7.58 -1.48 4.97
C GLY A 39 7.44 -0.08 4.35
N VAL A 40 6.38 0.18 3.56
CA VAL A 40 6.13 1.51 2.99
C VAL A 40 6.00 2.57 4.08
N SER A 41 6.92 3.52 4.09
CA SER A 41 7.07 4.51 5.15
C SER A 41 6.95 5.95 4.63
N THR A 42 7.01 6.16 3.32
CA THR A 42 6.92 7.48 2.70
C THR A 42 5.84 7.55 1.63
N GLN A 43 5.32 8.76 1.38
CA GLN A 43 4.36 9.00 0.29
C GLN A 43 4.98 8.75 -1.09
N HIS A 44 6.31 8.93 -1.23
CA HIS A 44 7.03 8.65 -2.48
C HIS A 44 6.99 7.17 -2.82
N GLN A 45 7.36 6.32 -1.87
CA GLN A 45 7.24 4.85 -1.98
C GLN A 45 5.82 4.42 -2.31
N LEU A 46 4.81 4.98 -1.61
CA LEU A 46 3.41 4.65 -1.86
C LEU A 46 2.99 4.98 -3.30
N ARG A 47 3.32 6.18 -3.80
CA ARG A 47 2.98 6.58 -5.17
C ARG A 47 3.64 5.67 -6.20
N TYR A 48 4.91 5.34 -6.00
CA TYR A 48 5.64 4.43 -6.88
C TYR A 48 4.97 3.04 -6.92
N ILE A 49 4.66 2.46 -5.77
CA ILE A 49 4.05 1.13 -5.68
C ILE A 49 2.65 1.09 -6.32
N LEU A 50 1.83 2.12 -6.08
CA LEU A 50 0.50 2.23 -6.68
C LEU A 50 0.57 2.43 -8.21
N SER A 51 1.51 3.23 -8.72
CA SER A 51 1.66 3.43 -10.17
C SER A 51 2.11 2.16 -10.91
N HIS A 52 2.74 1.22 -10.20
CA HIS A 52 3.12 -0.10 -10.72
C HIS A 52 2.05 -1.18 -10.48
N GLY A 53 0.84 -0.79 -10.05
CA GLY A 53 -0.32 -1.69 -9.94
C GLY A 53 -0.29 -2.61 -8.72
N VAL A 54 0.55 -2.33 -7.72
CA VAL A 54 0.55 -3.07 -6.45
C VAL A 54 -0.50 -2.44 -5.53
N GLY A 55 -1.64 -3.11 -5.39
CA GLY A 55 -2.81 -2.58 -4.69
C GLY A 55 -2.79 -2.72 -3.17
N PHE A 56 -2.02 -3.67 -2.62
CA PHE A 56 -1.96 -3.89 -1.17
C PHE A 56 -0.66 -3.37 -0.59
N VAL A 57 -0.76 -2.63 0.51
CA VAL A 57 0.39 -1.98 1.15
C VAL A 57 0.34 -2.15 2.67
N GLN A 58 1.49 -2.49 3.25
CA GLN A 58 1.71 -2.51 4.69
C GLN A 58 2.92 -1.63 5.02
N GLY A 59 2.81 -0.75 6.02
CA GLY A 59 3.98 -0.03 6.51
C GLY A 59 3.66 1.12 7.45
N PHE A 60 4.70 1.77 7.96
CA PHE A 60 4.59 2.81 8.97
C PHE A 60 3.85 4.06 8.49
N LEU A 61 3.70 4.23 7.17
CA LEU A 61 2.86 5.28 6.61
C LEU A 61 1.39 5.15 7.05
N TYR A 62 0.91 3.92 7.30
CA TYR A 62 -0.45 3.65 7.76
C TYR A 62 -0.51 3.49 9.27
N ALA A 63 0.33 2.61 9.82
CA ALA A 63 0.37 2.30 11.23
C ALA A 63 1.71 1.67 11.61
N ARG A 64 2.18 1.98 12.82
CA ARG A 64 3.28 1.21 13.44
C ARG A 64 2.72 -0.07 14.10
N PRO A 65 3.58 -1.09 14.32
CA PRO A 65 3.26 -2.19 15.21
C PRO A 65 2.75 -1.65 16.54
N MET A 66 1.69 -2.27 17.05
CA MET A 66 1.00 -1.84 18.24
C MET A 66 0.46 -3.05 18.99
N GLU A 67 0.17 -2.86 20.28
CA GLU A 67 -0.43 -3.90 21.11
C GLU A 67 -1.84 -4.27 20.62
N ALA A 68 -2.32 -5.46 20.96
CA ALA A 68 -3.60 -5.95 20.49
C ALA A 68 -4.78 -5.01 20.84
N ASN A 69 -4.76 -4.41 22.04
CA ASN A 69 -5.79 -3.47 22.48
C ASN A 69 -5.77 -2.16 21.66
N ASP A 70 -4.57 -1.69 21.31
CA ASP A 70 -4.39 -0.51 20.47
C ASP A 70 -4.83 -0.80 19.04
N PHE A 71 -4.55 -2.02 18.53
CA PHE A 71 -4.99 -2.47 17.22
C PHE A 71 -6.52 -2.47 17.11
N MET A 72 -7.24 -3.01 18.11
CA MET A 72 -8.70 -3.00 18.10
C MET A 72 -9.26 -1.57 18.07
N SER A 73 -8.63 -0.66 18.84
CA SER A 73 -9.01 0.76 18.86
C SER A 73 -8.71 1.45 17.53
N TRP A 74 -7.58 1.14 16.89
CA TRP A 74 -7.19 1.66 15.59
C TRP A 74 -8.12 1.15 14.48
N LEU A 75 -8.43 -0.15 14.47
CA LEU A 75 -9.30 -0.78 13.49
C LEU A 75 -10.71 -0.17 13.51
N GLY A 76 -11.27 0.05 14.70
CA GLY A 76 -12.57 0.71 14.86
C GLY A 76 -12.60 2.14 14.28
N LYS A 77 -11.53 2.91 14.48
CA LYS A 77 -11.39 4.27 13.90
C LYS A 77 -11.20 4.25 12.39
N SER A 78 -10.47 3.26 11.86
CA SER A 78 -10.22 3.12 10.43
C SER A 78 -11.49 2.80 9.65
N ALA A 79 -12.36 1.91 10.17
CA ALA A 79 -13.66 1.62 9.57
C ALA A 79 -14.58 2.85 9.49
N GLN A 80 -14.52 3.74 10.49
CA GLN A 80 -15.28 4.98 10.51
C GLN A 80 -14.78 5.98 9.46
N ARG A 81 -13.47 6.10 9.25
CA ARG A 81 -12.89 6.95 8.18
C ARG A 81 -13.34 6.49 6.80
N GLN A 82 -13.29 5.19 6.53
CA GLN A 82 -13.67 4.64 5.23
C GLN A 82 -15.15 4.89 4.94
N ASN A 83 -16.03 4.73 5.94
CA ASN A 83 -17.46 5.10 5.81
C ASN A 83 -17.70 6.60 5.61
N GLY A 84 -16.85 7.47 6.15
CA GLY A 84 -16.92 8.92 5.93
C GLY A 84 -16.52 9.33 4.51
N LEU A 85 -15.51 8.67 3.94
CA LEU A 85 -15.06 8.85 2.56
C LEU A 85 -16.10 8.34 1.54
N LEU A 86 -16.63 7.13 1.75
CA LEU A 86 -17.67 6.55 0.89
C LEU A 86 -18.99 7.32 0.91
N LYS A 87 -19.31 8.01 2.03
CA LYS A 87 -20.46 8.93 2.09
C LYS A 87 -20.19 10.28 1.42
N GLY A 88 -18.93 10.68 1.25
CA GLY A 88 -18.53 11.92 0.57
C GLY A 88 -18.35 11.77 -0.96
N GLU A 89 -18.21 10.55 -1.47
CA GLU A 89 -17.98 10.28 -2.90
C GLU A 89 -19.26 9.97 -3.69
N ASN A 90 -20.43 9.98 -3.06
CA ASN A 90 -21.70 9.60 -3.71
C ASN A 90 -22.29 10.69 -4.64
N GLU A 91 -21.48 11.62 -5.13
CA GLU A 91 -21.88 12.51 -6.23
C GLU A 91 -21.03 12.39 -7.49
N SER A 92 -19.84 11.79 -7.49
CA SER A 92 -19.03 11.61 -8.72
C SER A 92 -17.77 10.76 -8.49
N ALA A 93 -17.84 9.43 -8.65
CA ALA A 93 -16.81 8.61 -9.31
C ALA A 93 -16.99 7.12 -8.99
N SER A 94 -17.19 6.34 -10.05
CA SER A 94 -17.11 4.89 -10.07
C SER A 94 -15.66 4.42 -10.07
N GLY A 95 -15.28 3.62 -9.06
CA GLY A 95 -14.16 2.68 -9.12
C GLY A 95 -12.99 2.99 -8.18
N LEU A 96 -12.95 2.32 -7.03
CA LEU A 96 -11.81 1.56 -6.46
C LEU A 96 -12.20 1.14 -5.04
N VAL A 97 -12.32 -0.17 -4.80
CA VAL A 97 -12.44 -0.72 -3.44
C VAL A 97 -11.04 -1.09 -2.99
N ALA A 98 -10.55 -0.45 -1.93
CA ALA A 98 -9.36 -0.88 -1.21
C ALA A 98 -9.78 -1.99 -0.24
N GLU A 99 -9.38 -3.22 -0.53
CA GLU A 99 -9.26 -4.32 0.45
C GLU A 99 -7.89 -4.28 1.14
#